data_AF-A0A2M9ZZD2-F1
#
_entry.id   AF-A0A2M9ZZD2-F1
#
_cell.length_a   1.000
_cell.length_b   1.000
_cell.length_c   1.000
_cell.angle_alpha   90.00
_cell.angle_beta   90.00
_cell.angle_gamma   90.00
#
_symmetry.space_group_name_H-M   'P 1'
#
loop_
_entity.id
_entity.type
_entity.pdbx_description
1 polymer ?
#
loop_
_entity_poly.entity_id
_entity_poly.type
_entity_poly.pdbx_seq_one_letter_code
_entity_poly.pdbx_strand_id
1 'polypeptide(L)'
;MRKIHTTNGKPAIVDDEDYLSLKSRNWYVKQNGNTKLICGTTLKKGKSRMVLLHREILGLSDVKKVVVHKNGNPFDNRKRNLMVIDRGKQTYSRKKNSNGKSYKGTTYNKKNNTYVATISKDGVKYNLGSFATAEESAMVYDKAALELFGGLAKTNKALGLIKYNKLPNIEIIFAHSRKPRYRIDRIDRVRTEFLRKTLKKLYETYNYSQLEKLFDYDQNELSKFVRKNTNFRPSNLEYLYSKLKGLEIRKILKVAGIFQVP
;
A
#
# COMPACT_ATOMS: atom_id res chain seq x y z
N MET A 1 34.84 -2.80 1.91
CA MET A 1 33.81 -2.09 2.70
C MET A 1 34.46 -0.89 3.40
N ARG A 2 33.86 0.30 3.34
CA ARG A 2 34.40 1.51 3.98
C ARG A 2 33.37 2.25 4.85
N LYS A 3 33.86 3.10 5.75
CA LYS A 3 33.05 3.91 6.68
C LYS A 3 33.20 5.39 6.36
N ILE A 4 32.08 6.08 6.17
CA ILE A 4 32.00 7.54 6.13
C ILE A 4 31.62 8.00 7.53
N HIS A 5 32.38 8.93 8.09
CA HIS A 5 32.04 9.52 9.37
C HIS A 5 31.05 10.66 9.13
N THR A 6 29.89 10.58 9.76
CA THR A 6 28.97 11.72 9.78
C THR A 6 29.53 12.82 10.67
N THR A 7 29.11 14.06 10.48
CA THR A 7 29.51 15.24 11.29
C THR A 7 29.31 15.02 12.79
N ASN A 8 28.40 14.12 13.17
CA ASN A 8 28.09 13.79 14.56
C ASN A 8 28.88 12.55 15.04
N GLY A 9 29.95 12.17 14.34
CA GLY A 9 30.86 11.06 14.67
C GLY A 9 30.34 9.65 14.38
N LYS A 10 29.09 9.48 13.93
CA LYS A 10 28.52 8.14 13.70
C LYS A 10 28.98 7.57 12.37
N PRO A 11 29.58 6.36 12.32
CA PRO A 11 30.05 5.76 11.09
C PRO A 11 28.90 5.20 10.26
N ALA A 12 28.87 5.54 8.98
CA ALA A 12 27.99 4.99 7.96
C ALA A 12 28.78 4.06 7.04
N ILE A 13 28.34 2.82 6.92
CA ILE A 13 28.98 1.78 6.11
C ILE A 13 28.50 1.91 4.66
N VAL A 14 29.44 1.90 3.72
CA VAL A 14 29.19 1.94 2.27
C VAL A 14 30.08 0.92 1.54
N ASP A 15 29.74 0.64 0.29
CA ASP A 15 30.59 -0.15 -0.59
C ASP A 15 31.82 0.67 -1.04
N ASP A 16 32.91 0.00 -1.42
CA ASP A 16 34.19 0.66 -1.69
C ASP A 16 34.13 1.57 -2.92
N GLU A 17 33.36 1.14 -3.92
CA GLU A 17 33.11 1.87 -5.17
C GLU A 17 32.44 3.24 -4.94
N ASP A 18 31.55 3.35 -3.94
CA ASP A 18 30.83 4.58 -3.66
C ASP A 18 31.59 5.50 -2.68
N TYR A 19 32.61 4.97 -1.99
CA TYR A 19 33.26 5.69 -0.90
C TYR A 19 33.90 7.02 -1.34
N LEU A 20 34.64 7.02 -2.45
CA LEU A 20 35.39 8.20 -2.90
C LEU A 20 34.46 9.35 -3.28
N SER A 21 33.39 9.07 -4.02
CA SER A 21 32.41 10.09 -4.43
C SER A 21 31.67 10.67 -3.24
N LEU A 22 31.30 9.82 -2.27
CA LEU A 22 30.53 10.23 -1.11
C LEU A 22 31.38 10.93 -0.04
N LYS A 23 32.66 10.60 0.09
CA LYS A 23 33.59 11.23 1.06
C LYS A 23 33.78 12.72 0.80
N SER A 24 33.64 13.16 -0.45
CA SER A 24 33.78 14.58 -0.82
C SER A 24 32.75 15.51 -0.16
N ARG A 25 31.69 14.96 0.44
CA ARG A 25 30.58 15.71 1.02
C ARG A 25 30.47 15.50 2.51
N ASN A 26 29.95 16.53 3.19
CA ASN A 26 29.57 16.45 4.60
C ASN A 26 28.22 15.75 4.74
N TRP A 27 28.20 14.67 5.52
CA TRP A 27 27.01 13.91 5.86
C TRP A 27 26.65 14.09 7.33
N TYR A 28 25.39 14.29 7.63
CA TYR A 28 24.89 14.46 9.00
C TYR A 28 23.69 13.55 9.27
N VAL A 29 23.45 13.24 10.54
CA VAL A 29 22.33 12.40 10.94
C VAL A 29 21.13 13.29 11.28
N LYS A 30 20.03 13.14 10.55
CA LYS A 30 18.74 13.74 10.87
C LYS A 30 17.85 12.74 11.58
N GLN A 31 17.26 13.14 12.70
CA GLN A 31 16.28 12.34 13.44
C GLN A 31 14.87 12.78 13.04
N ASN A 32 14.01 11.81 12.70
CA ASN A 32 12.60 12.02 12.40
C ASN A 32 11.77 11.00 13.20
N GLY A 33 11.27 11.41 14.37
CA GLY A 33 10.70 10.51 15.37
C GLY A 33 11.68 9.40 15.74
N ASN A 34 11.24 8.14 15.61
CA ASN A 34 12.04 6.94 15.88
C ASN A 34 12.98 6.53 14.72
N THR A 35 13.00 7.28 13.62
CA THR A 35 13.81 6.95 12.43
C THR A 35 15.01 7.89 12.33
N LYS A 36 16.20 7.32 12.09
CA LYS A 36 17.42 8.07 11.78
C LYS A 36 17.67 8.02 10.28
N LEU A 37 18.02 9.16 9.69
CA LEU A 37 18.35 9.31 8.28
C LEU A 37 19.74 9.95 8.18
N ILE A 38 20.53 9.52 7.20
CA ILE A 38 21.81 10.18 6.89
C ILE A 38 21.57 11.08 5.69
N CYS A 39 21.79 12.37 5.90
CA CYS A 39 21.51 13.43 4.96
C CYS A 39 22.80 14.15 4.56
N GLY A 40 22.81 14.70 3.36
CA GLY A 40 23.83 15.62 2.89
C GLY A 40 23.17 16.78 2.16
N THR A 41 23.97 17.72 1.71
CA THR A 41 23.51 18.89 0.97
C THR A 41 24.11 18.87 -0.43
N THR A 42 23.29 19.17 -1.44
CA THR A 42 23.74 19.34 -2.83
C THR A 42 23.22 20.66 -3.40
N LEU A 43 23.99 21.30 -4.26
CA LEU A 43 23.56 22.49 -5.00
C LEU A 43 22.94 22.05 -6.33
N LYS A 44 21.68 22.42 -6.56
CA LYS A 44 21.00 22.15 -7.84
C LYS A 44 20.30 23.42 -8.32
N LYS A 45 20.72 23.94 -9.48
CA LYS A 45 20.25 25.21 -10.06
C LYS A 45 20.37 26.40 -9.07
N GLY A 46 21.56 26.55 -8.46
CA GLY A 46 21.83 27.62 -7.49
C GLY A 46 21.11 27.50 -6.15
N LYS A 47 20.27 26.47 -5.94
CA LYS A 47 19.54 26.24 -4.68
C LYS A 47 20.09 25.01 -3.95
N SER A 48 20.34 25.19 -2.65
CA SER A 48 20.70 24.11 -1.74
C SER A 48 19.53 23.13 -1.56
N ARG A 49 19.78 21.84 -1.72
CA ARG A 49 18.80 20.77 -1.53
C ARG A 49 19.36 19.67 -0.64
N MET A 50 18.51 19.17 0.25
CA MET A 50 18.83 18.00 1.07
C MET A 50 18.77 16.73 0.22
N VAL A 51 19.82 15.91 0.30
CA VAL A 51 19.89 14.57 -0.28
C VAL A 51 20.01 13.52 0.80
N LEU A 52 19.55 12.30 0.51
CA LEU A 52 19.64 11.16 1.41
C LEU A 52 20.75 10.23 0.93
N LEU A 53 21.63 9.81 1.84
CA LEU A 53 22.81 8.99 1.51
C LEU A 53 22.43 7.73 0.73
N HIS A 54 21.45 6.98 1.23
CA HIS A 54 20.97 5.76 0.61
C HIS A 54 20.32 5.96 -0.77
N ARG A 55 19.88 7.18 -1.11
CA ARG A 55 19.35 7.49 -2.45
C ARG A 55 20.47 7.87 -3.40
N GLU A 56 21.46 8.60 -2.91
CA GLU A 56 22.65 9.00 -3.69
C GLU A 56 23.40 7.77 -4.17
N ILE A 57 23.63 6.79 -3.29
CA ILE A 57 24.28 5.50 -3.60
C ILE A 57 23.58 4.75 -4.74
N LEU A 58 22.26 4.89 -4.86
CA LEU A 58 21.47 4.21 -5.89
C LEU A 58 21.16 5.11 -7.09
N GLY A 59 21.65 6.35 -7.12
CA GLY A 59 21.30 7.32 -8.16
C GLY A 59 19.79 7.60 -8.28
N LEU A 60 19.02 7.39 -7.21
CA LEU A 60 17.56 7.32 -7.29
C LEU A 60 16.92 8.72 -7.24
N SER A 61 16.45 9.18 -8.39
CA SER A 61 15.76 10.48 -8.55
C SER A 61 14.23 10.39 -8.47
N ASP A 62 13.63 9.21 -8.71
CA ASP A 62 12.18 9.03 -8.71
C ASP A 62 11.56 9.24 -7.31
N VAL A 63 10.61 10.18 -7.22
CA VAL A 63 9.88 10.55 -6.01
C VAL A 63 8.81 9.54 -5.60
N LYS A 64 8.40 8.65 -6.51
CA LYS A 64 7.43 7.57 -6.25
C LYS A 64 8.10 6.34 -5.62
N LYS A 65 9.43 6.28 -5.65
CA LYS A 65 10.23 5.20 -5.08
C LYS A 65 10.83 5.60 -3.73
N VAL A 66 10.88 4.62 -2.83
CA VAL A 66 11.47 4.72 -1.50
C VAL A 66 12.54 3.65 -1.36
N VAL A 67 13.64 3.99 -0.71
CA VAL A 67 14.70 3.03 -0.39
C VAL A 67 14.50 2.54 1.04
N VAL A 68 14.60 1.23 1.23
CA VAL A 68 14.48 0.57 2.52
C VAL A 68 15.75 -0.21 2.82
N HIS A 69 16.25 -0.08 4.05
CA HIS A 69 17.32 -0.91 4.59
C HIS A 69 16.75 -2.27 5.03
N LYS A 70 17.21 -3.36 4.42
CA LYS A 70 16.73 -4.72 4.68
C LYS A 70 16.90 -5.10 6.15
N ASN A 71 18.07 -4.84 6.72
CA ASN A 71 18.36 -5.07 8.14
C ASN A 71 17.75 -4.01 9.09
N GLY A 72 17.11 -2.96 8.55
CA GLY A 72 16.56 -1.86 9.34
C GLY A 72 17.60 -0.97 10.04
N ASN A 73 18.88 -1.14 9.75
CA ASN A 73 19.97 -0.29 10.23
C ASN A 73 20.22 0.84 9.23
N PRO A 74 19.90 2.11 9.55
CA PRO A 74 20.11 3.24 8.66
C PRO A 74 21.59 3.60 8.45
N PHE A 75 22.51 3.03 9.25
CA PHE A 75 23.95 3.23 9.11
C PHE A 75 24.61 2.19 8.19
N ASP A 76 23.91 1.14 7.76
CA ASP A 76 24.43 0.17 6.79
C ASP A 76 23.89 0.47 5.39
N ASN A 77 24.60 1.30 4.62
CA ASN A 77 24.15 1.80 3.32
C ASN A 77 24.79 1.06 2.13
N ARG A 78 25.35 -0.14 2.35
CA ARG A 78 25.82 -1.00 1.27
C ARG A 78 24.66 -1.37 0.34
N LYS A 79 24.87 -1.36 -0.97
CA LYS A 79 23.87 -1.67 -2.01
C LYS A 79 23.15 -2.99 -1.73
N ARG A 80 23.87 -4.02 -1.26
CA ARG A 80 23.28 -5.32 -0.87
C ARG A 80 22.21 -5.22 0.22
N ASN A 81 22.31 -4.23 1.12
CA ASN A 81 21.37 -3.97 2.21
C ASN A 81 20.28 -2.95 1.83
N LEU A 82 20.41 -2.26 0.71
CA LEU A 82 19.41 -1.34 0.20
C LEU A 82 18.43 -2.05 -0.74
N MET A 83 17.18 -1.59 -0.75
CA MET A 83 16.14 -2.09 -1.65
C MET A 83 15.21 -0.95 -2.05
N VAL A 84 14.91 -0.85 -3.34
CA VAL A 84 13.99 0.15 -3.89
C VAL A 84 12.57 -0.43 -3.94
N ILE A 85 11.61 0.29 -3.37
CA ILE A 85 10.19 -0.09 -3.36
C ILE A 85 9.30 1.10 -3.73
N ASP A 86 8.04 0.83 -4.07
CA ASP A 86 7.04 1.88 -4.28
C ASP A 86 6.64 2.53 -2.94
N ARG A 87 6.39 3.85 -2.93
CA ARG A 87 6.09 4.65 -1.73
C ARG A 87 4.91 4.12 -0.89
N GLY A 88 3.98 3.35 -1.48
CA GLY A 88 2.88 2.69 -0.77
C GLY A 88 3.26 1.36 -0.08
N LYS A 89 4.33 0.70 -0.53
CA LYS A 89 4.77 -0.61 0.00
C LYS A 89 5.65 -0.48 1.25
N GLN A 90 6.10 0.74 1.59
CA GLN A 90 6.96 0.99 2.75
C GLN A 90 6.30 0.63 4.09
N THR A 91 4.98 0.73 4.17
CA THR A 91 4.19 0.47 5.39
C THR A 91 4.39 -0.96 5.90
N TYR A 92 4.59 -1.93 5.01
CA TYR A 92 4.85 -3.33 5.36
C TYR A 92 6.18 -3.51 6.11
N SER A 93 7.17 -2.72 5.71
CA SER A 93 8.53 -2.73 6.26
C SER A 93 8.73 -1.75 7.43
N ARG A 94 7.67 -1.19 8.02
CA ARG A 94 7.80 -0.38 9.25
C ARG A 94 7.77 -1.26 10.50
N LYS A 95 8.50 -0.81 11.53
CA LYS A 95 8.39 -1.34 12.91
C LYS A 95 7.05 -0.89 13.51
N LYS A 96 6.50 -1.66 14.45
CA LYS A 96 5.31 -1.27 15.22
C LYS A 96 5.66 -0.09 16.14
N ASN A 97 4.71 0.83 16.35
CA ASN A 97 4.82 1.97 17.27
C ASN A 97 4.32 1.65 18.70
N SER A 98 4.27 0.39 19.14
CA SER A 98 3.74 0.07 20.47
C SER A 98 4.84 -0.31 21.45
N ASN A 99 4.75 0.26 22.65
CA ASN A 99 5.59 0.01 23.82
C ASN A 99 5.70 -1.49 24.16
N GLY A 100 6.72 -2.16 23.61
CA GLY A 100 7.42 -3.36 24.12
C GLY A 100 6.65 -4.68 24.37
N LYS A 101 5.34 -4.66 24.63
CA LYS A 101 4.60 -5.78 25.23
C LYS A 101 3.65 -6.51 24.28
N SER A 102 3.65 -6.21 22.98
CA SER A 102 2.72 -6.84 22.04
C SER A 102 3.33 -7.13 20.67
N TYR A 103 3.11 -8.36 20.19
CA TYR A 103 3.54 -8.79 18.87
C TYR A 103 2.87 -7.99 17.73
N LYS A 104 3.56 -7.86 16.60
CA LYS A 104 3.05 -7.24 15.38
C LYS A 104 1.95 -8.12 14.79
N GLY A 105 0.84 -7.48 14.42
CA GLY A 105 -0.35 -8.16 13.88
C GLY A 105 -1.25 -8.79 14.95
N THR A 106 -0.82 -8.85 16.20
CA THR A 106 -1.55 -9.52 17.28
C THR A 106 -2.33 -8.52 18.14
N THR A 107 -3.60 -8.83 18.38
CA THR A 107 -4.49 -8.08 19.28
C THR A 107 -5.21 -9.04 20.22
N TYR A 108 -5.19 -8.76 21.52
CA TYR A 108 -5.96 -9.55 22.50
C TYR A 108 -7.45 -9.17 22.44
N ASN A 109 -8.31 -10.15 22.25
CA ASN A 109 -9.76 -10.03 22.28
C ASN A 109 -10.30 -10.51 23.63
N LYS A 110 -10.65 -9.54 24.49
CA LYS A 110 -11.17 -9.79 25.84
C LYS A 110 -12.48 -10.57 25.88
N LYS A 111 -13.32 -10.50 24.83
CA LYS A 111 -14.63 -11.18 24.83
C LYS A 111 -14.49 -12.69 24.77
N ASN A 112 -13.50 -13.16 24.03
CA ASN A 112 -13.31 -14.59 23.77
C ASN A 112 -12.01 -15.10 24.42
N ASN A 113 -11.30 -14.26 25.17
CA ASN A 113 -9.98 -14.54 25.74
C ASN A 113 -8.98 -15.15 24.73
N THR A 114 -8.94 -14.60 23.52
CA THR A 114 -8.09 -15.09 22.42
C THR A 114 -7.22 -13.98 21.83
N TYR A 115 -6.13 -14.38 21.18
CA TYR A 115 -5.23 -13.49 20.44
C TYR A 115 -5.54 -13.56 18.95
N VAL A 116 -6.00 -12.45 18.39
CA VAL A 116 -6.39 -12.36 16.98
C VAL A 116 -5.19 -11.90 16.16
N ALA A 117 -4.82 -12.67 15.14
CA ALA A 117 -3.81 -12.29 14.16
C ALA A 117 -4.48 -11.56 12.99
N THR A 118 -3.99 -10.37 12.66
CA THR A 118 -4.49 -9.57 11.53
C THR A 118 -3.35 -8.97 10.72
N ILE A 119 -3.55 -8.92 9.41
CA ILE A 119 -2.59 -8.31 8.47
C ILE A 119 -3.34 -7.43 7.49
N SER A 120 -2.67 -6.40 6.97
CA SER A 120 -3.27 -5.51 5.97
C SER A 120 -2.37 -5.39 4.77
N LYS A 121 -2.96 -5.53 3.57
CA LYS A 121 -2.31 -5.32 2.28
C LYS A 121 -3.24 -4.51 1.39
N ASP A 122 -2.69 -3.47 0.77
CA ASP A 122 -3.36 -2.60 -0.20
C ASP A 122 -4.70 -2.04 0.31
N GLY A 123 -4.76 -1.72 1.61
CA GLY A 123 -5.95 -1.15 2.26
C GLY A 123 -6.99 -2.19 2.70
N VAL A 124 -6.79 -3.47 2.39
CA VAL A 124 -7.63 -4.58 2.86
C VAL A 124 -7.05 -5.15 4.14
N LYS A 125 -7.91 -5.40 5.13
CA LYS A 125 -7.55 -6.07 6.39
C LYS A 125 -8.03 -7.52 6.35
N TYR A 126 -7.10 -8.44 6.54
CA TYR A 126 -7.32 -9.88 6.63
C TYR A 126 -7.29 -10.31 8.09
N ASN A 127 -8.28 -11.09 8.49
CA ASN A 127 -8.29 -11.78 9.77
C ASN A 127 -7.70 -13.18 9.53
N LEU A 128 -6.55 -13.46 10.14
CA LEU A 128 -5.80 -14.70 9.95
C LEU A 128 -6.24 -15.78 10.95
N GLY A 129 -7.12 -15.44 11.88
CA GLY A 129 -7.63 -16.34 12.91
C GLY A 129 -7.44 -15.81 14.33
N SER A 130 -8.01 -16.56 15.26
CA SER A 130 -7.91 -16.33 16.71
C SER A 130 -7.20 -17.52 17.34
N PHE A 131 -6.24 -17.24 18.20
CA PHE A 131 -5.33 -18.23 18.77
C PHE A 131 -5.35 -18.15 20.31
N ALA A 132 -4.97 -19.24 20.96
CA ALA A 132 -4.95 -19.31 22.43
C ALA A 132 -3.82 -18.46 23.02
N THR A 133 -2.69 -18.35 22.29
CA THR A 133 -1.49 -17.64 22.77
C THR A 133 -1.10 -16.48 21.86
N ALA A 134 -0.40 -15.51 22.45
CA ALA A 134 0.10 -14.34 21.74
C ALA A 134 1.20 -14.74 20.73
N GLU A 135 2.02 -15.73 21.11
CA GLU A 135 3.11 -16.31 20.34
C GLU A 135 2.60 -16.98 19.07
N GLU A 136 1.57 -17.82 19.17
CA GLU A 136 0.96 -18.50 18.03
C GLU A 136 0.36 -17.49 17.04
N SER A 137 -0.38 -16.50 17.55
CA SER A 137 -0.88 -15.37 16.75
C SER A 137 0.25 -14.62 16.03
N ALA A 138 1.38 -14.39 16.70
CA ALA A 138 2.54 -13.72 16.12
C ALA A 138 3.24 -14.55 15.05
N MET A 139 3.33 -15.87 15.24
CA MET A 139 3.90 -16.81 14.27
C MET A 139 3.02 -16.92 13.01
N VAL A 140 1.70 -16.92 13.17
CA VAL A 140 0.74 -16.89 12.05
C VAL A 140 0.84 -15.58 11.29
N TYR A 141 0.98 -14.44 11.99
CA TYR A 141 1.27 -13.16 11.34
C TYR A 141 2.58 -13.21 10.53
N ASP A 142 3.65 -13.78 11.10
CA ASP A 142 4.94 -13.89 10.42
C ASP A 142 4.85 -14.71 9.13
N LYS A 143 4.15 -15.84 9.18
CA LYS A 143 3.87 -16.68 8.01
C LYS A 143 3.12 -15.89 6.94
N ALA A 144 1.99 -15.27 7.30
CA ALA A 144 1.19 -14.46 6.39
C ALA A 144 1.96 -13.27 5.82
N ALA A 145 2.83 -12.64 6.60
CA ALA A 145 3.65 -11.53 6.14
C ALA A 145 4.68 -11.98 5.10
N LEU A 146 5.30 -13.14 5.31
CA LEU A 146 6.22 -13.74 4.35
C LEU A 146 5.51 -14.14 3.06
N GLU A 147 4.31 -14.70 3.14
CA GLU A 147 3.49 -15.03 1.95
C GLU A 147 3.06 -13.78 1.17
N LEU A 148 2.61 -12.72 1.87
CA LEU A 148 2.08 -11.52 1.21
C LEU A 148 3.14 -10.54 0.70
N PHE A 149 4.28 -10.45 1.40
CA PHE A 149 5.30 -9.43 1.17
C PHE A 149 6.69 -10.00 0.85
N GLY A 150 6.88 -11.32 0.95
CA GLY A 150 8.16 -11.97 0.70
C GLY A 150 9.27 -11.37 1.57
N GLY A 151 10.42 -11.11 0.95
CA GLY A 151 11.60 -10.53 1.62
C GLY A 151 11.42 -9.11 2.18
N LEU A 152 10.29 -8.43 1.90
CA LEU A 152 9.97 -7.12 2.49
C LEU A 152 9.27 -7.21 3.84
N ALA A 153 8.84 -8.42 4.24
CA ALA A 153 8.13 -8.67 5.47
C ALA A 153 9.04 -8.38 6.68
N LYS A 154 8.64 -7.40 7.51
CA LYS A 154 9.18 -7.29 8.86
C LYS A 154 8.36 -8.13 9.82
N THR A 155 8.77 -9.38 9.95
CA THR A 155 8.25 -10.40 10.86
C THR A 155 8.65 -10.12 12.31
N ASN A 156 7.86 -10.61 13.27
CA ASN A 156 8.17 -10.61 14.70
C ASN A 156 9.52 -11.27 14.98
N LYS A 157 9.86 -12.37 14.28
CA LYS A 157 11.19 -13.00 14.36
C LYS A 157 12.31 -12.06 13.92
N ALA A 158 12.18 -11.38 12.78
CA ALA A 158 13.18 -10.42 12.30
C ALA A 158 13.29 -9.18 13.21
N LEU A 159 12.24 -8.86 13.96
CA LEU A 159 12.23 -7.79 14.95
C LEU A 159 12.80 -8.23 16.32
N GLY A 160 13.15 -9.51 16.50
CA GLY A 160 13.63 -10.06 17.76
C GLY A 160 12.54 -10.15 18.84
N LEU A 161 11.26 -10.09 18.45
CA LEU A 161 10.14 -10.13 19.39
C LEU A 161 9.80 -11.56 19.81
N ILE A 162 9.99 -12.54 18.91
CA ILE A 162 9.70 -13.94 19.15
C ILE A 162 10.82 -14.82 18.56
N LYS A 163 11.02 -16.00 19.15
CA LYS A 163 11.94 -17.02 18.65
C LYS A 163 11.15 -18.29 18.33
N TYR A 164 11.33 -18.81 17.12
CA TYR A 164 10.80 -20.12 16.71
C TYR A 164 11.71 -20.75 15.66
N ASN A 165 11.76 -22.08 15.63
CA ASN A 165 12.57 -22.85 14.69
C ASN A 165 11.87 -23.01 13.34
N LYS A 166 10.55 -23.25 13.35
CA LYS A 166 9.71 -23.41 12.16
C LYS A 166 8.44 -22.58 12.29
N LEU A 167 7.89 -22.16 11.15
CA LEU A 167 6.58 -21.52 11.07
C LEU A 167 5.47 -22.57 11.26
N PRO A 168 4.27 -22.16 11.71
CA PRO A 168 3.16 -23.07 11.93
C PRO A 168 2.70 -23.68 10.60
N ASN A 169 2.38 -24.97 10.62
CA ASN A 169 1.83 -25.68 9.47
C ASN A 169 0.30 -25.45 9.35
N ILE A 170 -0.09 -24.18 9.25
CA ILE A 170 -1.49 -23.75 9.13
C ILE A 170 -1.65 -23.06 7.77
N GLU A 171 -2.64 -23.46 6.99
CA GLU A 171 -2.96 -22.75 5.75
C GLU A 171 -3.51 -21.35 6.05
N ILE A 172 -2.92 -20.32 5.43
CA ILE A 172 -3.35 -18.95 5.65
C ILE A 172 -4.45 -18.61 4.65
N ILE A 173 -5.68 -18.54 5.13
CA ILE A 173 -6.81 -18.10 4.32
C ILE A 173 -6.90 -16.57 4.41
N PHE A 174 -6.63 -15.89 3.29
CA PHE A 174 -6.82 -14.45 3.15
C PHE A 174 -8.30 -14.10 2.91
N ALA A 175 -9.18 -14.52 3.82
CA ALA A 175 -10.60 -14.20 3.77
C ALA A 175 -10.84 -12.73 4.14
N HIS A 176 -11.69 -12.06 3.37
CA HIS A 176 -12.01 -10.65 3.57
C HIS A 176 -12.92 -10.48 4.80
N SER A 177 -12.38 -9.99 5.93
CA SER A 177 -13.20 -9.66 7.09
C SER A 177 -13.92 -8.32 6.82
N ARG A 178 -15.19 -8.41 6.42
CA ARG A 178 -16.10 -7.29 6.07
C ARG A 178 -15.77 -6.59 4.75
N LYS A 179 -16.79 -6.46 3.90
CA LYS A 179 -16.76 -5.79 2.59
C LYS A 179 -15.95 -4.50 2.71
N PRO A 180 -14.91 -4.30 1.87
CA PRO A 180 -14.08 -3.11 1.96
C PRO A 180 -14.97 -1.87 1.94
N ARG A 181 -14.75 -0.92 2.84
CA ARG A 181 -15.06 0.48 2.50
C ARG A 181 -14.03 0.84 1.44
N TYR A 182 -14.28 0.43 0.20
CA TYR A 182 -13.32 0.55 -0.89
C TYR A 182 -12.83 2.00 -0.96
N ARG A 183 -11.51 2.20 -0.84
CA ARG A 183 -10.89 3.22 -1.69
C ARG A 183 -11.10 2.67 -3.10
N ILE A 184 -11.99 3.32 -3.85
CA ILE A 184 -12.25 3.01 -5.25
C ILE A 184 -10.88 2.85 -5.93
N ASP A 185 -10.60 1.68 -6.50
CA ASP A 185 -9.37 1.45 -7.28
C ASP A 185 -9.30 2.52 -8.38
N ARG A 186 -8.10 2.88 -8.84
CA ARG A 186 -7.94 3.85 -9.94
C ARG A 186 -8.78 3.43 -11.16
N ILE A 187 -8.86 2.13 -11.43
CA ILE A 187 -9.69 1.56 -12.51
C ILE A 187 -11.18 1.80 -12.21
N ASP A 188 -11.65 1.44 -11.02
CA ASP A 188 -13.04 1.67 -10.61
C ASP A 188 -13.41 3.15 -10.61
N ARG A 189 -12.45 4.06 -10.36
CA ARG A 189 -12.69 5.51 -10.39
C ARG A 189 -12.92 5.99 -11.81
N VAL A 190 -12.10 5.53 -12.76
CA VAL A 190 -12.31 5.81 -14.18
C VAL A 190 -13.65 5.24 -14.64
N ARG A 191 -13.95 4.00 -14.27
CA ARG A 191 -15.20 3.34 -14.65
C ARG A 191 -16.43 4.02 -14.02
N THR A 192 -16.34 4.44 -12.76
CA THR A 192 -17.40 5.17 -12.06
C THR A 192 -17.68 6.52 -12.72
N GLU A 193 -16.62 7.31 -13.01
CA GLU A 193 -16.74 8.61 -13.68
C GLU A 193 -17.35 8.47 -15.08
N PHE A 194 -16.89 7.48 -15.86
CA PHE A 194 -17.43 7.20 -17.19
C PHE A 194 -18.92 6.84 -17.12
N LEU A 195 -19.29 5.91 -16.24
CA LEU A 195 -20.68 5.48 -16.11
C LEU A 195 -21.58 6.64 -15.68
N ARG A 196 -21.11 7.49 -14.75
CA ARG A 196 -21.85 8.67 -14.30
C ARG A 196 -22.09 9.66 -15.43
N LYS A 197 -21.05 9.98 -16.21
CA LYS A 197 -21.18 10.86 -17.38
C LYS A 197 -22.14 10.28 -18.42
N THR A 198 -22.04 8.97 -18.66
CA THR A 198 -22.89 8.25 -19.61
C THR A 198 -24.36 8.30 -19.20
N LEU A 199 -24.68 7.93 -17.95
CA LEU A 199 -26.04 7.98 -17.43
C LEU A 199 -26.60 9.42 -17.40
N LYS A 200 -25.75 10.42 -17.07
CA LYS A 200 -26.15 11.83 -17.11
C LYS A 200 -26.51 12.28 -18.53
N LYS A 201 -25.73 11.87 -19.53
CA LYS A 201 -26.00 12.19 -20.94
C LYS A 201 -27.27 11.50 -21.43
N LEU A 202 -27.43 10.21 -21.12
CA LEU A 202 -28.66 9.49 -21.46
C LEU A 202 -29.88 10.11 -20.79
N TYR A 203 -29.74 10.68 -19.59
CA TYR A 203 -30.83 11.37 -18.91
C TYR A 203 -31.31 12.64 -19.62
N GLU A 204 -30.51 13.25 -20.49
CA GLU A 204 -30.94 14.40 -21.32
C GLU A 204 -32.02 13.99 -22.34
N THR A 205 -32.08 12.71 -22.69
CA THR A 205 -33.00 12.16 -23.69
C THR A 205 -34.03 11.19 -23.09
N TYR A 206 -33.67 10.48 -22.01
CA TYR A 206 -34.48 9.45 -21.37
C TYR A 206 -34.73 9.77 -19.89
N ASN A 207 -35.94 9.59 -19.38
CA ASN A 207 -36.22 9.72 -17.95
C ASN A 207 -35.75 8.48 -17.16
N TYR A 208 -35.72 8.56 -15.82
CA TYR A 208 -35.21 7.46 -14.98
C TYR A 208 -36.03 6.17 -15.06
N SER A 209 -37.33 6.23 -15.34
CA SER A 209 -38.17 5.04 -15.54
C SER A 209 -37.81 4.32 -16.84
N GLN A 210 -37.47 5.07 -17.89
CA GLN A 210 -36.96 4.51 -19.14
C GLN A 210 -35.57 3.92 -18.95
N LEU A 211 -34.69 4.58 -18.19
CA LEU A 211 -33.36 4.05 -17.87
C LEU A 211 -33.43 2.79 -17.01
N GLU A 212 -34.37 2.68 -16.09
CA GLU A 212 -34.61 1.47 -15.30
C GLU A 212 -34.93 0.28 -16.18
N LYS A 213 -35.79 0.45 -17.19
CA LYS A 213 -36.09 -0.62 -18.15
C LYS A 213 -34.89 -0.97 -19.02
N LEU A 214 -34.14 0.04 -19.49
CA LEU A 214 -32.96 -0.16 -20.35
C LEU A 214 -31.82 -0.89 -19.62
N PHE A 215 -31.53 -0.50 -18.39
CA PHE A 215 -30.43 -1.07 -17.60
C PHE A 215 -30.87 -2.23 -16.71
N ASP A 216 -32.17 -2.47 -16.58
CA ASP A 216 -32.75 -3.46 -15.68
C ASP A 216 -32.18 -3.28 -14.26
N TYR A 217 -32.35 -2.05 -13.76
CA TYR A 217 -31.75 -1.58 -12.52
C TYR A 217 -32.58 -0.47 -11.87
N ASP A 218 -32.68 -0.48 -10.55
CA ASP A 218 -33.55 0.43 -9.78
C ASP A 218 -33.30 1.92 -10.10
N GLN A 219 -34.36 2.61 -10.50
CA GLN A 219 -34.32 4.03 -10.87
C GLN A 219 -33.86 4.96 -9.75
N ASN A 220 -34.19 4.65 -8.49
CA ASN A 220 -33.81 5.48 -7.35
C ASN A 220 -32.31 5.40 -7.09
N GLU A 221 -31.72 4.22 -7.23
CA GLU A 221 -30.28 3.99 -7.13
C GLU A 221 -29.52 4.65 -8.29
N LEU A 222 -30.03 4.59 -9.53
CA LEU A 222 -29.47 5.36 -10.66
C LEU A 222 -29.52 6.88 -10.40
N SER A 223 -30.66 7.37 -9.91
CA SER A 223 -30.86 8.78 -9.58
C SER A 223 -29.91 9.26 -8.47
N LYS A 224 -29.75 8.48 -7.39
CA LYS A 224 -28.77 8.78 -6.33
C LYS A 224 -27.34 8.81 -6.87
N PHE A 225 -26.97 7.84 -7.72
CA PHE A 225 -25.64 7.76 -8.30
C PHE A 225 -25.27 8.95 -9.19
N VAL A 226 -26.23 9.42 -10.00
CA VAL A 226 -26.04 10.56 -10.90
C VAL A 226 -26.15 11.89 -10.15
N ARG A 227 -27.17 12.08 -9.29
CA ARG A 227 -27.47 13.37 -8.64
C ARG A 227 -26.75 13.58 -7.32
N LYS A 228 -26.69 12.56 -6.45
CA LYS A 228 -26.13 12.67 -5.09
C LYS A 228 -24.65 12.26 -5.02
N ASN A 229 -24.03 11.97 -6.17
CA ASN A 229 -22.63 11.57 -6.28
C ASN A 229 -22.27 10.36 -5.38
N THR A 230 -23.25 9.50 -5.11
CA THR A 230 -23.03 8.26 -4.36
C THR A 230 -22.28 7.28 -5.26
N ASN A 231 -21.42 6.44 -4.67
CA ASN A 231 -20.68 5.43 -5.43
C ASN A 231 -21.38 4.08 -5.34
N PHE A 232 -21.45 3.37 -6.45
CA PHE A 232 -21.89 2.00 -6.46
C PHE A 232 -20.86 1.07 -5.83
N ARG A 233 -21.33 -0.07 -5.33
CA ARG A 233 -20.45 -1.20 -4.98
C ARG A 233 -19.83 -1.76 -6.27
N PRO A 234 -18.61 -2.33 -6.24
CA PRO A 234 -17.98 -2.90 -7.43
C PRO A 234 -18.85 -3.92 -8.17
N SER A 235 -19.60 -4.75 -7.45
CA SER A 235 -20.56 -5.71 -8.04
C SER A 235 -21.63 -5.02 -8.90
N ASN A 236 -22.13 -3.89 -8.43
CA ASN A 236 -23.20 -3.15 -9.11
C ASN A 236 -22.62 -2.34 -10.28
N LEU A 237 -21.39 -1.85 -10.14
CA LEU A 237 -20.63 -1.22 -11.22
C LEU A 237 -20.41 -2.22 -12.36
N GLU A 238 -19.95 -3.44 -12.07
CA GLU A 238 -19.78 -4.47 -13.10
C GLU A 238 -21.09 -4.87 -13.78
N TYR A 239 -22.17 -4.99 -13.02
CA TYR A 239 -23.49 -5.24 -13.59
C TYR A 239 -23.91 -4.15 -14.59
N LEU A 240 -23.79 -2.87 -14.23
CA LEU A 240 -24.16 -1.79 -15.14
C LEU A 240 -23.23 -1.72 -16.36
N TYR A 241 -21.95 -2.06 -16.20
CA TYR A 241 -21.02 -2.18 -17.32
C TYR A 241 -21.34 -3.35 -18.24
N SER A 242 -21.83 -4.48 -17.73
CA SER A 242 -22.27 -5.59 -18.57
C SER A 242 -23.46 -5.19 -19.45
N LYS A 243 -24.40 -4.41 -18.89
CA LYS A 243 -25.55 -3.84 -19.64
C LYS A 243 -25.09 -2.85 -20.72
N LEU A 244 -24.11 -1.97 -20.44
CA LEU A 244 -23.54 -1.06 -21.46
C LEU A 244 -22.94 -1.79 -22.68
N LYS A 245 -22.56 -3.07 -22.53
CA LYS A 245 -22.04 -3.89 -23.63
C LYS A 245 -23.15 -4.51 -24.50
N GLY A 246 -24.41 -4.45 -24.06
CA GLY A 246 -25.56 -4.94 -24.81
C GLY A 246 -25.75 -4.20 -26.15
N LEU A 247 -26.18 -4.93 -27.18
CA LEU A 247 -26.35 -4.42 -28.55
C LEU A 247 -27.29 -3.22 -28.62
N GLU A 248 -28.40 -3.27 -27.89
CA GLU A 248 -29.41 -2.21 -27.85
C GLU A 248 -28.85 -0.91 -27.24
N ILE A 249 -28.25 -0.99 -26.06
CA ILE A 249 -27.64 0.16 -25.39
C ILE A 249 -26.48 0.72 -26.22
N ARG A 250 -25.66 -0.13 -26.87
CA ARG A 250 -24.58 0.36 -27.75
C ARG A 250 -25.09 1.19 -28.93
N LYS A 251 -26.24 0.84 -29.52
CA LYS A 251 -26.86 1.65 -30.57
C LYS A 251 -27.25 3.03 -30.03
N ILE A 252 -27.89 3.06 -28.86
CA ILE A 252 -28.29 4.31 -28.19
C ILE A 252 -27.06 5.18 -27.86
N LEU A 253 -26.00 4.56 -27.32
CA LEU A 253 -24.76 5.27 -26.99
C LEU A 253 -24.10 5.90 -28.22
N LYS A 254 -24.10 5.20 -29.38
CA LYS A 254 -23.57 5.76 -30.63
C LYS A 254 -24.36 6.98 -31.11
N VAL A 255 -25.69 6.93 -31.03
CA VAL A 255 -26.56 8.09 -31.35
C VAL A 255 -26.28 9.25 -30.39
N ALA A 256 -26.03 8.95 -29.12
CA ALA A 256 -25.59 9.91 -28.13
C ALA A 256 -24.09 10.30 -28.25
N GLY A 257 -23.37 9.91 -29.30
CA GLY A 257 -21.96 10.29 -29.52
C GLY A 257 -20.95 9.66 -28.54
N ILE A 258 -21.27 8.52 -27.93
CA ILE A 258 -20.40 7.74 -27.05
C ILE A 258 -19.96 6.46 -27.79
N PHE A 259 -18.70 6.43 -28.22
CA PHE A 259 -18.20 5.37 -29.12
C PHE A 259 -17.38 4.27 -28.44
N GLN A 260 -16.81 4.53 -27.25
CA GLN A 260 -15.97 3.57 -26.53
C GLN A 260 -16.41 3.46 -25.07
N VAL A 261 -16.64 2.22 -24.62
CA VAL A 261 -16.90 1.87 -23.22
C VAL A 261 -15.62 1.22 -22.68
N PRO A 262 -14.98 1.78 -21.63
CA PRO A 262 -13.75 1.26 -21.04
C PRO A 262 -13.94 -0.06 -20.28
#